data_AF-A0A523PCW8-F1
#
_entry.id   AF-A0A523PCW8-F1
#
_cell.length_a   1.000
_cell.length_b   1.000
_cell.length_c   1.000
_cell.angle_alpha   90.00
_cell.angle_beta   90.00
_cell.angle_gamma   90.00
#
_symmetry.space_group_name_H-M   'P 1'
#
loop_
_entity.id
_entity.type
_entity.pdbx_description
1 polymer ?
#
loop_
_entity_poly.entity_id
_entity_poly.type
_entity_poly.pdbx_seq_one_letter_code
_entity_poly.pdbx_strand_id
1 'polypeptide(L)'
;MNALRVISPYKHLGMWVFDDERAGLVQEPFVAGADTLIDHALAAKGIHGDRGFRLMFSASEFPGFDYRLTWAREGEGGNWYYSDDFKMEAWLCPALFKYFDEAPEALYAEFKPRATEQAD
;
A
#
# COMPACT_ATOMS: atom_id res chain seq x y z
N MET A 1 -7.80 3.37 -17.10
CA MET A 1 -6.64 2.61 -17.64
C MET A 1 -6.12 1.72 -16.52
N ASN A 2 -6.09 0.40 -16.69
CA ASN A 2 -5.65 -0.53 -15.64
C ASN A 2 -4.12 -0.53 -15.58
N ALA A 3 -3.55 0.36 -14.79
CA ALA A 3 -2.12 0.39 -14.53
C ALA A 3 -1.83 -0.28 -13.18
N LEU A 4 -1.30 -1.50 -13.23
CA LEU A 4 -0.73 -2.15 -12.04
C LEU A 4 0.52 -1.39 -11.61
N ARG A 5 0.51 -0.90 -10.38
CA ARG A 5 1.65 -0.24 -9.73
C ARG A 5 2.28 -1.20 -8.73
N VAL A 6 3.59 -1.06 -8.53
CA VAL A 6 4.33 -1.90 -7.58
C VAL A 6 5.30 -1.01 -6.81
N ILE A 7 5.27 -1.09 -5.48
CA ILE A 7 6.25 -0.50 -4.58
C ILE A 7 6.81 -1.57 -3.64
N SER A 8 7.93 -1.26 -2.99
CA SER A 8 8.60 -2.19 -2.06
C SER A 8 8.71 -1.58 -0.66
N PRO A 9 7.64 -1.63 0.17
CA PRO A 9 7.72 -1.08 1.50
C PRO A 9 8.68 -1.84 2.42
N TYR A 10 9.32 -1.12 3.33
CA TYR A 10 10.27 -1.64 4.30
C TYR A 10 10.19 -0.87 5.63
N LYS A 11 10.80 -1.40 6.69
CA LYS A 11 10.88 -0.71 7.97
C LYS A 11 12.06 0.27 8.00
N HIS A 12 11.79 1.53 8.31
CA HIS A 12 12.80 2.55 8.61
C HIS A 12 12.41 3.30 9.87
N LEU A 13 13.33 3.38 10.85
CA LEU A 13 13.08 4.01 12.15
C LEU A 13 11.78 3.52 12.84
N GLY A 14 11.45 2.24 12.67
CA GLY A 14 10.24 1.62 13.21
C GLY A 14 8.96 1.81 12.38
N MET A 15 8.99 2.65 11.34
CA MET A 15 7.84 2.96 10.50
C MET A 15 7.86 2.16 9.19
N TRP A 16 6.68 1.89 8.63
CA TRP A 16 6.58 1.42 7.25
C TRP A 16 6.80 2.60 6.31
N VAL A 17 7.79 2.50 5.44
CA VAL A 17 8.10 3.49 4.41
C VAL A 17 8.31 2.80 3.07
N PHE A 18 8.29 3.56 1.97
CA PHE A 18 8.71 3.07 0.66
C PHE A 18 9.44 4.14 -0.14
N ASP A 19 10.25 3.68 -1.09
CA ASP A 19 10.90 4.53 -2.08
C ASP A 19 10.27 4.27 -3.46
N ASP A 20 10.16 5.31 -4.27
CA ASP A 20 9.84 5.20 -5.69
C ASP A 20 10.47 6.38 -6.46
N GLU A 21 11.62 6.13 -7.08
CA GLU A 21 12.35 7.13 -7.86
C GLU A 21 11.51 7.71 -9.01
N ARG A 22 10.58 6.93 -9.58
CA ARG A 22 9.72 7.37 -10.70
C ARG A 22 8.70 8.41 -10.24
N ALA A 23 8.31 8.32 -8.97
CA ALA A 23 7.41 9.26 -8.31
C ALA A 23 8.16 10.38 -7.57
N GLY A 24 9.50 10.28 -7.45
CA GLY A 24 10.33 11.18 -6.66
C GLY A 24 10.12 11.03 -5.16
N LEU A 25 9.75 9.84 -4.69
CA LEU A 25 9.45 9.54 -3.29
C LEU A 25 10.63 8.83 -2.64
N VAL A 26 11.06 9.34 -1.48
CA VAL A 26 12.13 8.76 -0.66
C VAL A 26 11.62 8.66 0.76
N GLN A 27 11.60 7.43 1.28
CA GLN A 27 11.11 7.07 2.61
C GLN A 27 9.72 7.60 2.88
N GLU A 28 8.85 7.59 1.87
CA GLU A 28 7.46 8.04 2.00
C GLU A 28 6.75 7.14 3.02
N PRO A 29 6.25 7.69 4.14
CA PRO A 29 5.75 6.88 5.24
C PRO A 29 4.29 6.50 5.04
N PHE A 30 3.96 5.27 5.44
CA PHE A 30 2.58 4.90 5.75
C PHE A 30 2.28 5.33 7.19
N VAL A 31 1.19 6.07 7.37
CA VAL A 31 0.77 6.60 8.69
C VAL A 31 -0.74 6.56 8.81
N ALA A 32 -1.24 6.89 10.01
CA ALA A 32 -2.67 7.11 10.26
C ALA A 32 -3.55 5.93 9.78
N GLY A 33 -3.20 4.73 10.24
CA GLY A 33 -3.96 3.50 10.01
C GLY A 33 -3.46 2.70 8.80
N ALA A 34 -2.81 3.32 7.82
CA ALA A 34 -2.23 2.59 6.68
C ALA A 34 -1.11 1.64 7.12
N ASP A 35 -0.29 2.08 8.08
CA ASP A 35 0.75 1.27 8.73
C ASP A 35 0.17 0.06 9.47
N THR A 36 -0.87 0.28 10.26
CA THR A 36 -1.54 -0.79 11.01
C THR A 36 -2.26 -1.76 10.08
N LEU A 37 -2.87 -1.26 9.00
CA LEU A 37 -3.49 -2.08 7.96
C LEU A 37 -2.45 -2.98 7.29
N ILE A 38 -1.26 -2.45 6.99
CA ILE A 38 -0.13 -3.24 6.48
C ILE A 38 0.23 -4.36 7.47
N ASP A 39 0.35 -4.06 8.76
CA ASP A 39 0.68 -5.07 9.76
C ASP A 39 -0.37 -6.20 9.79
N HIS A 40 -1.66 -5.87 9.76
CA HIS A 40 -2.76 -6.84 9.69
C HIS A 40 -2.72 -7.68 8.40
N ALA A 41 -2.50 -7.04 7.26
CA ALA A 41 -2.42 -7.69 5.96
C ALA A 41 -1.24 -8.68 5.91
N LEU A 42 -0.05 -8.28 6.36
CA LEU A 42 1.11 -9.16 6.41
C LEU A 42 0.89 -10.36 7.34
N ALA A 43 0.32 -10.13 8.52
CA ALA A 43 -0.01 -11.20 9.47
C ALA A 43 -1.03 -12.19 8.89
N ALA A 44 -2.11 -11.71 8.29
CA ALA A 44 -3.14 -12.55 7.65
C ALA A 44 -2.58 -13.36 6.47
N LYS A 45 -1.60 -12.81 5.74
CA LYS A 45 -0.92 -13.47 4.63
C LYS A 45 0.22 -14.41 5.05
N GLY A 46 0.59 -14.43 6.33
CA GLY A 46 1.77 -15.17 6.81
C GLY A 46 3.08 -14.65 6.22
N ILE A 47 3.17 -13.36 5.88
CA ILE A 47 4.36 -12.74 5.32
C ILE A 47 5.17 -12.10 6.46
N HIS A 48 6.43 -12.51 6.60
CA HIS A 48 7.37 -11.88 7.52
C HIS A 48 7.94 -10.60 6.90
N GLY A 49 7.61 -9.45 7.49
CA GLY A 49 7.95 -8.12 6.97
C GLY A 49 9.38 -7.63 7.28
N ASP A 50 10.23 -8.44 7.92
CA ASP A 50 11.55 -8.02 8.43
C ASP A 50 12.48 -7.46 7.35
N ARG A 51 12.33 -7.93 6.10
CA ARG A 51 13.09 -7.45 4.93
C ARG A 51 12.27 -6.54 4.01
N GLY A 52 11.12 -6.07 4.49
CA GLY A 52 10.09 -5.47 3.67
C GLY A 52 9.29 -6.49 2.87
N PHE A 53 8.41 -5.98 2.02
CA PHE A 53 7.52 -6.77 1.17
C PHE A 53 7.30 -6.04 -0.16
N ARG A 54 6.58 -6.67 -1.09
CA ARG A 54 6.13 -6.02 -2.32
C ARG A 54 4.62 -5.78 -2.22
N LEU A 55 4.23 -4.56 -2.53
CA LEU A 55 2.83 -4.15 -2.60
C LEU A 55 2.49 -3.84 -4.05
N MET A 56 1.63 -4.65 -4.65
CA MET A 56 1.04 -4.36 -5.95
C MET A 56 -0.33 -3.73 -5.73
N PHE A 57 -0.65 -2.67 -6.47
CA PHE A 57 -1.94 -1.99 -6.32
C PHE A 57 -2.46 -1.40 -7.62
N SER A 58 -3.79 -1.23 -7.70
CA SER A 58 -4.50 -0.75 -8.88
C SER A 58 -5.86 -0.15 -8.50
N ALA A 59 -6.33 0.82 -9.28
CA ALA A 59 -7.70 1.36 -9.19
C ALA A 59 -8.76 0.42 -9.79
N SER A 60 -8.32 -0.65 -10.44
CA SER A 60 -9.18 -1.66 -11.06
C SER A 60 -8.79 -3.04 -10.58
N GLU A 61 -9.79 -3.88 -10.37
CA GLU A 61 -9.61 -5.26 -9.93
C GLU A 61 -8.67 -6.03 -10.87
N PHE A 62 -7.80 -6.83 -10.29
CA PHE A 62 -6.85 -7.66 -11.03
C PHE A 62 -6.75 -9.05 -10.42
N PRO A 63 -6.50 -10.10 -11.23
CA PRO A 63 -6.39 -11.45 -10.70
C PRO A 63 -5.32 -11.55 -9.60
N GLY A 64 -5.69 -12.13 -8.45
CA GLY A 64 -4.78 -12.35 -7.34
C GLY A 64 -4.66 -11.22 -6.33
N PHE A 65 -5.46 -10.15 -6.43
CA PHE A 65 -5.53 -9.17 -5.33
C PHE A 65 -5.94 -9.84 -4.02
N ASP A 66 -5.41 -9.33 -2.90
CA ASP A 66 -5.70 -9.85 -1.56
C ASP A 66 -6.82 -9.05 -0.89
N TYR A 67 -6.76 -7.71 -0.98
CA TYR A 67 -7.65 -6.81 -0.26
C TYR A 67 -8.15 -5.68 -1.15
N ARG A 68 -9.39 -5.25 -0.89
CA ARG A 68 -9.98 -4.05 -1.49
C ARG A 68 -10.15 -2.99 -0.42
N LEU A 69 -9.72 -1.77 -0.73
CA LEU A 69 -10.00 -0.57 0.03
C LEU A 69 -11.00 0.29 -0.74
N THR A 70 -12.06 0.74 -0.07
CA THR A 70 -13.09 1.60 -0.66
C THR A 70 -12.87 3.03 -0.20
N TRP A 71 -12.86 3.99 -1.12
CA TRP A 71 -12.73 5.40 -0.75
C TRP A 71 -13.89 5.82 0.15
N ALA A 72 -13.57 6.49 1.25
CA ALA A 72 -14.56 6.92 2.25
C ALA A 72 -14.79 8.43 2.18
N ARG A 73 -13.70 9.21 2.26
CA ARG A 73 -13.74 10.67 2.24
C ARG A 73 -12.35 11.27 1.98
N GLU A 74 -12.32 12.51 1.54
CA GLU A 74 -11.13 13.37 1.63
C GLU A 74 -10.97 13.89 3.08
N GLY A 75 -9.73 14.06 3.53
CA GLY A 75 -9.43 14.59 4.87
C GLY A 75 -7.94 14.80 5.11
N GLU A 76 -7.58 15.81 5.92
CA GLU A 76 -6.19 16.08 6.33
C GLU A 76 -5.22 16.27 5.14
N GLY A 77 -5.74 16.73 4.00
CA GLY A 77 -4.98 16.89 2.76
C GLY A 77 -4.71 15.58 2.00
N GLY A 78 -5.23 14.45 2.46
CA GLY A 78 -5.16 13.15 1.80
C GLY A 78 -6.55 12.50 1.68
N ASN A 79 -6.57 11.18 1.52
CA ASN A 79 -7.79 10.43 1.28
C ASN A 79 -7.90 9.24 2.24
N TRP A 80 -9.04 9.15 2.91
CA TRP A 80 -9.37 8.03 3.78
C TRP A 80 -10.01 6.92 2.97
N TYR A 81 -9.49 5.71 3.16
CA TYR A 81 -10.01 4.49 2.58
C TYR A 81 -10.41 3.50 3.68
N TYR A 82 -11.54 2.83 3.49
CA TYR A 82 -12.05 1.81 4.39
C TYR A 82 -11.71 0.41 3.90
N SER A 83 -11.21 -0.44 4.80
CA SER A 83 -11.06 -1.88 4.58
C SER A 83 -12.21 -2.64 5.21
N ASP A 84 -12.99 -3.33 4.39
CA ASP A 84 -14.02 -4.25 4.88
C ASP A 84 -13.44 -5.46 5.59
N ASP A 85 -12.27 -5.94 5.18
CA ASP A 85 -11.62 -7.11 5.78
C ASP A 85 -11.12 -6.83 7.19
N PHE A 86 -10.59 -5.63 7.43
CA PHE A 86 -10.00 -5.24 8.71
C PHE A 86 -10.87 -4.31 9.55
N LYS A 87 -12.04 -3.92 9.03
CA LYS A 87 -13.01 -3.03 9.70
C LYS A 87 -12.38 -1.73 10.23
N MET A 88 -11.49 -1.14 9.43
CA MET A 88 -10.75 0.06 9.80
C MET A 88 -10.54 0.98 8.60
N GLU A 89 -10.23 2.24 8.89
CA GLU A 89 -9.81 3.22 7.89
C GLU A 89 -8.29 3.37 7.86
N ALA A 90 -7.77 3.69 6.69
CA ALA A 90 -6.38 4.04 6.45
C ALA A 90 -6.34 5.34 5.65
N TRP A 91 -5.56 6.30 6.12
CA TRP A 91 -5.31 7.53 5.39
C TRP A 91 -4.16 7.34 4.40
N LEU A 92 -4.39 7.75 3.15
CA LEU A 92 -3.37 7.81 2.11
C LEU A 92 -3.06 9.27 1.80
N CYS A 93 -1.78 9.62 1.92
CA CYS A 93 -1.26 10.96 1.70
C CYS A 93 -1.40 11.44 0.23
N PRO A 94 -1.13 12.72 -0.07
CA PRO A 94 -1.10 13.23 -1.44
C PRO A 94 -0.19 12.46 -2.41
N ALA A 95 0.77 11.67 -1.92
CA ALA A 95 1.61 10.84 -2.77
C ALA A 95 0.78 9.84 -3.61
N LEU A 96 -0.45 9.53 -3.21
CA LEU A 96 -1.43 8.79 -4.01
C LEU A 96 -1.58 9.38 -5.43
N PHE A 97 -1.58 10.70 -5.54
CA PHE A 97 -1.72 11.41 -6.81
C PHE A 97 -0.47 11.38 -7.70
N LYS A 98 0.64 10.79 -7.23
CA LYS A 98 1.77 10.43 -8.09
C LYS A 98 1.47 9.18 -8.93
N TYR A 99 0.43 8.42 -8.55
CA TYR A 99 0.04 7.16 -9.18
C TYR A 99 -1.32 7.26 -9.90
N PHE A 100 -2.19 8.17 -9.49
CA PHE A 100 -3.54 8.33 -10.02
C PHE A 100 -3.85 9.81 -10.28
N ASP A 101 -4.61 10.08 -11.34
CA ASP A 101 -5.01 11.45 -11.68
C ASP A 101 -6.04 12.02 -10.68
N GLU A 102 -6.84 11.12 -10.08
CA GLU A 102 -7.82 11.40 -9.04
C GLU A 102 -7.80 10.28 -7.99
N ALA A 103 -8.44 10.50 -6.84
CA ALA A 103 -8.51 9.48 -5.79
C ALA A 103 -9.46 8.38 -6.27
N PRO A 104 -8.99 7.15 -6.52
CA PRO A 104 -9.86 6.11 -7.05
C PRO A 104 -10.90 5.67 -6.01
N GLU A 105 -12.12 5.40 -6.44
CA GLU A 105 -13.21 4.91 -5.57
C GLU A 105 -12.89 3.56 -4.91
N ALA A 106 -12.02 2.76 -5.54
CA ALA A 106 -11.53 1.50 -5.01
C ALA A 106 -10.03 1.34 -5.29
N LEU A 107 -9.31 0.82 -4.32
CA LEU A 107 -7.94 0.35 -4.45
C LEU A 107 -7.90 -1.14 -4.19
N TYR A 108 -7.35 -1.90 -5.13
CA TYR A 108 -7.10 -3.33 -5.00
C TYR A 108 -5.62 -3.50 -4.71
N ALA A 109 -5.27 -4.31 -3.72
CA ALA A 109 -3.90 -4.50 -3.25
C ALA A 109 -3.55 -5.99 -3.14
N GLU A 110 -2.34 -6.35 -3.58
CA GLU A 110 -1.74 -7.68 -3.40
C GLU A 110 -0.42 -7.53 -2.64
N PHE A 111 -0.27 -8.32 -1.58
CA PHE A 111 0.89 -8.36 -0.71
C PHE A 111 1.71 -9.60 -1.03
N LYS A 112 2.97 -9.41 -1.43
CA LYS A 112 3.90 -10.52 -1.68
C LYS A 112 5.12 -10.42 -0.78
N PRO A 113 5.69 -11.56 -0.36
CA PRO A 113 7.02 -11.55 0.22
C PRO A 113 8.00 -10.91 -0.76
N ARG A 114 8.97 -10.18 -0.22
CA ARG A 114 10.14 -9.79 -0.99
C ARG A 114 10.82 -11.08 -1.46
N ALA A 115 11.09 -11.20 -2.75
CA ALA A 115 11.87 -12.33 -3.24
C ALA A 115 13.20 -12.34 -2.47
N THR A 116 13.62 -13.51 -2.00
CA THR A 116 15.04 -13.71 -1.71
C THR A 116 15.76 -13.35 -2.99
N GLU A 117 16.61 -12.32 -2.97
CA GLU A 117 17.70 -12.26 -3.94
C GLU A 117 18.36 -13.64 -3.89
N GLN A 118 18.28 -14.37 -5.01
CA GLN A 118 19.17 -15.49 -5.20
C GLN A 118 20.56 -14.88 -5.13
N ALA A 119 21.26 -15.13 -4.03
CA ALA A 119 22.69 -14.95 -3.99
C ALA A 119 23.22 -15.97 -5.01
N ASP A 120 23.61 -15.47 -6.18
CA ASP A 120 24.54 -16.17 -7.07
C ASP A 120 25.89 -16.39 -6.35
#